data_AF-A0AAP6ZVV2-F1
#
_entry.id   AF-A0AAP6ZVV2-F1
#
_cell.length_a   1.000
_cell.length_b   1.000
_cell.length_c   1.000
_cell.angle_alpha   90.00
_cell.angle_beta   90.00
_cell.angle_gamma   90.00
#
_symmetry.space_group_name_H-M   'P 1'
#
loop_
_entity.id
_entity.type
_entity.pdbx_description
1 polymer ?
#
loop_
_entity_poly.entity_id
_entity_poly.type
_entity_poly.pdbx_seq_one_letter_code
_entity_poly.pdbx_strand_id
1 'polypeptide(L)' 'MKESLDVREFNLYNIEVNAFISWYENKQAGSGTASYAIDKHNNNKGPFSARKDYVIFDKILTFEVNEYKTK' A
#
# COMPACT_ATOMS: atom_id res chain seq x y z
N MET A 1 -7.86 24.62 11.27
CA MET A 1 -6.64 24.02 10.68
C MET A 1 -7.10 23.12 9.54
N LYS A 2 -6.53 23.25 8.34
CA LYS A 2 -6.81 22.33 7.24
C LYS A 2 -5.86 21.16 7.43
N GLU A 3 -6.38 20.02 7.85
CA GLU A 3 -5.58 18.79 7.96
C GLU A 3 -5.05 18.47 6.56
N SER A 4 -3.73 18.44 6.40
CA SER A 4 -3.10 18.06 5.15
C SER A 4 -3.21 16.54 5.04
N LEU A 5 -3.98 16.06 4.07
CA LEU A 5 -3.99 14.65 3.70
C LEU A 5 -2.60 14.29 3.15
N ASP A 6 -1.93 13.33 3.80
CA ASP A 6 -0.69 12.76 3.28
C ASP A 6 -1.04 11.75 2.18
N VAL A 7 -0.59 12.01 0.95
CA VAL A 7 -0.83 11.15 -0.20
C VAL A 7 0.47 10.41 -0.52
N ARG A 8 0.40 9.08 -0.51
CA ARG A 8 1.50 8.20 -0.90
C ARG A 8 1.09 7.39 -2.12
N GLU A 9 1.93 7.40 -3.14
CA GLU A 9 1.73 6.69 -4.40
C GLU A 9 2.78 5.59 -4.58
N PHE A 10 2.34 4.45 -5.10
CA PHE A 10 3.19 3.28 -5.31
C PHE A 10 2.96 2.70 -6.70
N ASN A 11 4.05 2.38 -7.39
CA ASN A 11 4.01 1.57 -8.60
C ASN A 11 4.21 0.11 -8.20
N LEU A 12 3.16 -0.69 -8.33
CA LEU A 12 3.11 -2.07 -7.88
C LEU A 12 2.79 -3.02 -9.04
N TYR A 13 3.18 -4.28 -8.91
CA TYR A 13 2.69 -5.32 -9.81
C TYR A 13 1.22 -5.64 -9.53
N ASN A 14 0.46 -6.11 -10.52
CA ASN A 14 -0.97 -6.44 -10.36
C ASN A 14 -1.22 -7.42 -9.20
N ILE A 15 -0.33 -8.39 -9.00
CA ILE A 15 -0.40 -9.34 -7.87
C ILE A 15 -0.32 -8.65 -6.51
N GLU A 16 0.50 -7.59 -6.38
CA GLU A 16 0.66 -6.85 -5.13
C GLU A 16 -0.51 -5.92 -4.88
N VAL A 17 -1.07 -5.31 -5.94
CA VAL A 17 -2.31 -4.54 -5.87
C VAL A 17 -3.45 -5.42 -5.35
N ASN A 18 -3.63 -6.62 -5.92
CA ASN A 18 -4.66 -7.55 -5.48
C ASN A 18 -4.44 -8.03 -4.04
N ALA A 19 -3.19 -8.23 -3.64
CA ALA A 19 -2.85 -8.59 -2.26
C ALA A 19 -3.16 -7.46 -1.27
N PHE A 20 -2.90 -6.20 -1.65
CA PHE A 20 -3.28 -5.02 -0.86
C PHE A 20 -4.80 -4.90 -0.70
N ILE A 21 -5.56 -5.00 -1.79
CA ILE A 21 -7.03 -4.94 -1.75
C ILE A 21 -7.58 -6.07 -0.87
N SER A 22 -7.06 -7.29 -1.04
CA SER A 22 -7.49 -8.45 -0.25
C SER A 22 -7.20 -8.25 1.24
N TRP A 23 -6.06 -7.68 1.60
CA TRP A 23 -5.75 -7.32 2.99
C TRP A 23 -6.74 -6.28 3.53
N TYR A 24 -7.04 -5.24 2.75
CA TYR A 24 -7.95 -4.17 3.16
C TYR A 24 -9.36 -4.71 3.43
N GLU A 25 -9.93 -5.48 2.52
CA GLU A 25 -11.27 -6.06 2.67
C GLU A 25 -11.35 -7.07 3.81
N ASN A 26 -10.33 -7.91 3.98
CA ASN A 26 -10.28 -8.83 5.13
C ASN A 26 -10.24 -8.07 6.46
N LYS A 27 -9.49 -6.96 6.52
CA LYS A 27 -9.40 -6.10 7.70
C LYS A 27 -10.72 -5.38 7.99
N GLN A 28 -11.37 -4.87 6.96
CA GLN A 28 -12.72 -4.31 7.05
C GLN A 28 -13.75 -5.35 7.54
N ALA A 29 -13.62 -6.61 7.12
CA ALA A 29 -14.44 -7.72 7.59
C ALA A 29 -14.10 -8.19 9.03
N GLY A 30 -13.14 -7.55 9.71
CA GLY A 30 -12.78 -7.82 11.09
C GLY A 30 -11.64 -8.83 11.29
N SER A 31 -10.92 -9.20 10.22
CA SER A 31 -9.85 -10.20 10.25
C SER A 31 -8.51 -9.68 9.72
N GLY A 32 -7.38 -10.28 10.09
CA GLY A 32 -6.07 -9.85 9.57
C GLY A 32 -5.43 -8.67 10.31
N THR A 33 -4.31 -8.20 9.77
CA THR A 33 -3.38 -7.30 10.46
C THR A 33 -3.82 -5.84 10.41
N ALA A 34 -3.48 -5.06 11.44
CA ALA A 34 -3.74 -3.60 11.47
C ALA A 34 -2.89 -2.79 10.48
N SER A 35 -1.84 -3.40 9.91
CA SER A 35 -0.98 -2.78 8.91
C SER A 35 -0.63 -3.74 7.77
N TYR A 36 -0.30 -3.16 6.63
CA TYR A 36 0.21 -3.83 5.45
C TYR A 36 1.58 -3.27 5.07
N ALA A 37 2.51 -4.15 4.71
CA ALA A 37 3.85 -3.76 4.31
C ALA A 37 3.95 -3.78 2.78
N ILE A 38 4.20 -2.62 2.18
CA ILE A 38 4.47 -2.47 0.75
C ILE A 38 5.98 -2.55 0.54
N ASP A 39 6.44 -3.48 -0.30
CA ASP A 39 7.85 -3.57 -0.67
C ASP A 39 8.24 -2.40 -1.59
N LYS A 40 9.37 -1.75 -1.31
CA LYS A 40 9.89 -0.67 -2.15
C LYS A 40 10.69 -1.17 -3.34
N HIS A 41 10.83 -2.48 -3.52
CA HIS A 41 11.47 -3.11 -4.67
C HIS A 41 12.88 -2.54 -4.93
N ASN A 42 13.12 -2.12 -6.17
CA ASN A 42 14.36 -1.51 -6.63
C ASN A 42 14.65 -0.12 -6.01
N ASN A 43 13.68 0.50 -5.32
CA ASN A 43 13.89 1.73 -4.57
C ASN A 43 14.39 1.47 -3.13
N ASN A 44 14.91 0.27 -2.87
CA ASN A 44 15.65 -0.05 -1.66
C ASN A 44 17.08 0.55 -1.70
N LYS A 45 17.18 1.88 -1.56
CA LYS A 45 18.46 2.59 -1.50
C LYS A 45 19.05 2.54 -0.07
N GLY A 46 20.28 2.02 0.06
CA GLY A 46 21.03 1.91 1.32
C GLY A 46 21.52 0.47 1.59
N PRO A 47 22.24 0.21 2.69
CA PRO A 47 22.72 -1.12 3.05
C PRO A 47 21.62 -1.97 3.70
N PHE A 48 20.41 -1.97 3.13
CA PHE A 48 19.24 -2.65 3.68
C PHE A 48 18.98 -3.95 2.92
N SER A 49 18.75 -5.04 3.64
CA SER A 49 18.30 -6.32 3.06
C SER A 49 16.86 -6.25 2.52
N ALA A 50 16.02 -5.40 3.10
CA ALA A 50 14.68 -5.07 2.63
C ALA A 50 14.25 -3.70 3.15
N ARG A 51 13.41 -2.99 2.41
CA ARG A 51 12.81 -1.72 2.84
C ARG A 51 11.34 -1.70 2.47
N LYS A 52 10.49 -1.50 3.48
CA LYS A 52 9.04 -1.54 3.34
C LYS A 52 8.42 -0.28 3.89
N ASP A 53 7.38 0.20 3.22
CA ASP A 53 6.52 1.24 3.75
C ASP A 53 5.28 0.57 4.34
N TYR A 54 4.93 0.94 5.58
CA TYR A 54 3.75 0.39 6.24
C TYR A 54 2.56 1.32 6.08
N VAL A 55 1.43 0.72 5.69
CA VAL A 55 0.12 1.37 5.63
C VAL A 55 -0.68 0.91 6.83
N ILE A 56 -1.30 1.86 7.55
CA ILE A 56 -2.14 1.58 8.72
C ILE A 56 -3.60 1.65 8.28
N PHE A 57 -4.36 0.58 8.53
CA PHE A 57 -5.74 0.45 8.08
C PHE A 57 -6.62 1.64 8.52
N ASP A 58 -6.59 1.96 9.82
CA ASP A 58 -7.40 3.05 10.40
C ASP A 58 -7.01 4.47 9.91
N LYS A 59 -6.00 4.59 9.06
CA LYS A 59 -5.53 5.86 8.47
C LYS A 59 -5.82 5.96 6.97
N ILE A 60 -6.44 4.95 6.38
CA ILE A 60 -6.88 4.98 4.98
C ILE A 60 -8.29 5.59 4.95
N LEU A 61 -8.43 6.77 4.36
CA LEU A 61 -9.73 7.37 4.11
C LEU A 61 -10.30 6.91 2.75
N THR A 62 -9.48 6.98 1.71
CA THR A 62 -9.77 6.58 0.33
C THR A 62 -8.49 6.12 -0.36
N PHE A 63 -8.61 5.25 -1.36
CA PHE A 63 -7.52 4.94 -2.29
C PHE A 63 -8.10 4.70 -3.69
N GLU A 64 -7.25 4.90 -4.70
CA GLU A 64 -7.57 4.59 -6.10
C GLU A 64 -6.54 3.63 -6.68
N VAL A 65 -6.95 2.85 -7.68
CA VAL A 65 -6.09 1.92 -8.41
C VAL A 65 -6.19 2.26 -9.88
N ASN A 66 -5.07 2.70 -10.46
CA ASN A 66 -4.96 3.05 -11.87
C ASN A 66 -4.15 1.96 -12.59
N GLU A 67 -4.81 1.16 -13.43
CA GLU A 67 -4.14 0.10 -14.20
C GLU A 67 -3.63 0.63 -15.55
N TYR A 68 -2.34 0.41 -15.83
CA TYR A 68 -1.73 0.79 -17.10
C TYR A 68 -1.98 -0.29 -18.16
N LYS A 69 -2.42 0.13 -19.34
CA LYS A 69 -2.36 -0.72 -20.54
C LYS A 69 -0.96 -0.66 -21.12
N THR A 70 -0.27 -1.80 -21.21
CA THR A 70 0.87 -1.93 -22.12
C THR A 70 0.37 -1.75 -23.55
N LYS A 71 1.04 -0.89 -24.33
CA LYS A 71 0.77 -0.74 -25.76
C LYS A 71 1.25 -1.94 -26.55
#